data_AF-A0A8C9ZFB4-F1
#
_entry.id   AF-A0A8C9ZFB4-F1
#
_cell.length_a   1.000
_cell.length_b   1.000
_cell.length_c   1.000
_cell.angle_alpha   90.00
_cell.angle_beta   90.00
_cell.angle_gamma   90.00
#
_symmetry.space_group_name_H-M   'P 1'
#
loop_
_entity.id
_entity.type
_entity.pdbx_description
1 polymer ?
#
loop_
_entity_poly.entity_id
_entity_poly.type
_entity_poly.pdbx_seq_one_letter_code
_entity_poly.pdbx_strand_id
1 'polypeptide(L)'
;WTQFGSRCFIHSEEEHVFLRTFINQVSGANKVTWMGGFDSVQEGVWMWSDGSTFNYKHWGAGEPSNGGGVENCLEMNYNDNWNDAPCNLIFPFLCSKKL
;
A
#
# COMPACT_ATOMS: atom_id res chain seq x y z
N TRP A 1 10.94 -3.64 -14.79
CA TRP A 1 10.89 -2.30 -14.16
C TRP A 1 9.46 -1.95 -13.77
N THR A 2 8.81 -2.76 -12.93
CA THR A 2 7.41 -2.60 -12.53
C THR A 2 7.24 -2.12 -11.08
N GLN A 3 8.33 -1.74 -10.40
CA GLN A 3 8.33 -1.42 -8.97
C GLN A 3 7.71 -0.04 -8.62
N PHE A 4 7.28 0.76 -9.61
CA PHE A 4 6.77 2.13 -9.40
C PHE A 4 5.43 2.42 -10.12
N GLY A 5 4.61 1.39 -10.37
CA GLY A 5 3.26 1.61 -10.88
C GLY A 5 2.39 2.39 -9.88
N SER A 6 2.49 2.01 -8.60
CA SER A 6 1.71 2.62 -7.52
C SER A 6 2.23 4.00 -7.16
N ARG A 7 1.37 5.02 -7.31
CA ARG A 7 1.60 6.40 -6.88
C ARG A 7 0.53 6.89 -5.90
N CYS A 8 -0.12 5.96 -5.20
CA CYS A 8 -1.05 6.30 -4.13
C CYS A 8 -0.35 6.23 -2.79
N PHE A 9 -0.39 7.36 -2.10
CA PHE A 9 0.15 7.62 -0.78
C PHE A 9 -1.04 8.01 0.08
N ILE A 10 -1.10 7.52 1.32
CA ILE A 10 -2.22 7.76 2.23
C ILE A 10 -1.69 8.45 3.46
N HIS A 11 -2.26 9.62 3.75
CA HIS A 11 -1.91 10.50 4.85
C HIS A 11 -3.07 10.70 5.84
N SER A 12 -4.26 10.15 5.55
CA SER A 12 -5.41 10.26 6.44
C SER A 12 -6.41 9.11 6.28
N GLU A 13 -7.33 9.00 7.24
CA GLU A 13 -8.45 8.06 7.21
C GLU A 13 -9.38 8.33 6.03
N GLU A 14 -9.62 9.60 5.71
CA GLU A 14 -10.48 10.01 4.61
C GLU A 14 -9.91 9.53 3.26
N GLU A 15 -8.59 9.64 3.07
CA GLU A 15 -7.91 9.11 1.88
C GLU A 15 -7.98 7.58 1.83
N HIS A 16 -7.80 6.90 2.96
CA HIS A 16 -7.94 5.45 3.06
C HIS A 16 -9.34 4.99 2.63
N VAL A 17 -10.38 5.54 3.25
CA VAL A 17 -11.77 5.22 2.94
C VAL A 17 -12.12 5.56 1.49
N PHE A 18 -11.65 6.71 0.99
CA PHE A 18 -11.86 7.11 -0.40
C PHE A 18 -11.27 6.07 -1.38
N LEU A 19 -10.00 5.68 -1.20
CA LEU A 19 -9.35 4.74 -2.11
C LEU A 19 -10.00 3.35 -2.06
N ARG A 20 -10.40 2.87 -0.87
CA ARG A 20 -11.18 1.63 -0.74
C ARG A 20 -12.48 1.69 -1.53
N THR A 21 -13.23 2.76 -1.35
CA THR A 21 -14.50 3.00 -2.04
C THR A 21 -14.29 3.08 -3.55
N PHE A 22 -13.26 3.79 -4.00
CA PHE A 22 -12.90 3.91 -5.41
C PHE A 22 -12.55 2.55 -6.02
N ILE A 23 -11.69 1.75 -5.37
CA ILE A 23 -11.35 0.39 -5.82
C ILE A 23 -12.61 -0.47 -5.95
N ASN A 24 -13.51 -0.40 -4.97
CA ASN A 24 -14.78 -1.12 -5.01
C ASN A 24 -15.62 -0.71 -6.22
N GLN A 25 -15.79 0.59 -6.43
CA GLN A 25 -16.60 1.15 -7.51
C GLN A 25 -16.08 0.74 -8.90
N VAL A 26 -14.76 0.78 -9.11
CA VAL A 26 -14.18 0.49 -10.43
C VAL A 26 -13.99 -1.00 -10.70
N SER A 27 -13.88 -1.82 -9.66
CA SER A 27 -13.54 -3.25 -9.82
C SER A 27 -14.64 -4.22 -9.35
N GLY A 28 -15.70 -3.71 -8.71
CA GLY A 28 -16.80 -4.49 -8.13
C GLY A 28 -16.49 -5.17 -6.78
N ALA A 29 -15.28 -4.97 -6.23
CA ALA A 29 -14.85 -5.55 -4.96
C ALA A 29 -13.69 -4.76 -4.33
N ASN A 30 -13.41 -4.97 -3.03
CA ASN A 30 -12.22 -4.42 -2.37
C ASN A 30 -10.99 -5.29 -2.70
N LYS A 31 -10.50 -5.22 -3.94
CA LYS A 31 -9.34 -6.02 -4.37
C LYS A 31 -8.08 -5.61 -3.62
N VAL A 32 -7.28 -6.58 -3.18
CA VAL A 32 -5.92 -6.33 -2.69
C VAL A 32 -5.16 -5.56 -3.76
N THR A 33 -4.58 -4.44 -3.37
CA THR A 33 -4.06 -3.44 -4.30
C THR A 33 -2.78 -2.83 -3.75
N TRP A 34 -1.78 -2.71 -4.62
CA TRP A 34 -0.51 -2.09 -4.27
C TRP A 34 -0.63 -0.59 -4.02
N MET A 35 0.08 -0.12 -3.00
CA MET A 35 0.30 1.28 -2.68
C MET A 35 1.76 1.67 -2.90
N GLY A 36 2.10 2.95 -2.75
CA GLY A 36 3.45 3.46 -2.98
C GLY A 36 4.42 3.27 -1.81
N GLY A 37 4.06 2.50 -0.79
CA GLY A 37 4.83 2.33 0.45
C GLY A 37 5.81 1.17 0.35
N PHE A 38 7.01 1.33 0.92
CA PHE A 38 8.07 0.32 0.93
C PHE A 38 9.04 0.55 2.08
N ASP A 39 9.77 -0.49 2.47
CA ASP A 39 10.87 -0.42 3.46
C ASP A 39 12.13 -1.20 2.99
N SER A 40 12.22 -1.54 1.70
CA SER A 40 13.33 -2.30 1.10
C SER A 40 14.73 -1.67 1.23
N VAL A 41 14.82 -0.42 1.69
CA VAL A 41 16.11 0.25 1.99
C VAL A 41 16.60 -0.12 3.38
N GLN A 42 15.69 -0.20 4.35
CA GLN A 42 15.95 -0.59 5.72
C GLN A 42 14.66 -1.16 6.32
N GLU A 43 14.71 -2.47 6.61
CA GLU A 43 13.63 -3.21 7.25
C GLU A 43 13.01 -2.47 8.45
N GLY A 44 11.69 -2.36 8.46
CA GLY A 44 10.93 -1.68 9.52
C GLY A 44 10.91 -0.15 9.40
N VAL A 45 11.62 0.43 8.43
CA VAL A 45 11.62 1.88 8.15
C VAL A 45 10.85 2.14 6.86
N TRP A 46 9.54 2.30 7.01
CA TRP A 46 8.61 2.55 5.91
C TRP A 46 8.71 3.97 5.34
N MET A 47 8.67 4.05 4.02
CA MET A 47 8.74 5.28 3.23
C MET A 47 7.68 5.28 2.12
N TRP A 48 7.22 6.46 1.74
CA TRP A 48 6.46 6.65 0.51
C TRP A 48 7.40 6.93 -0.66
N SER A 49 7.11 6.40 -1.84
CA SER A 49 7.96 6.57 -3.03
C SER A 49 8.01 8.00 -3.59
N ASP A 50 7.13 8.91 -3.13
CA ASP A 50 7.21 10.34 -3.43
C ASP A 50 8.04 11.15 -2.43
N GLY A 51 8.59 10.51 -1.39
CA GLY A 51 9.38 11.15 -0.34
C GLY A 51 8.59 11.87 0.75
N SER A 52 7.25 11.78 0.72
CA SER A 52 6.42 12.28 1.82
C SER A 52 6.58 11.45 3.10
N THR A 53 6.22 12.04 4.24
CA THR A 53 6.37 11.37 5.54
C THR A 53 5.39 10.20 5.68
N PHE A 54 5.90 9.04 6.13
CA PHE A 54 5.10 7.86 6.44
C PHE A 54 4.56 7.90 7.88
N ASN A 55 3.56 8.75 8.13
CA ASN A 55 3.01 9.01 9.46
C ASN A 55 1.64 8.35 9.73
N TYR A 56 0.73 8.38 8.76
CA TYR A 56 -0.55 7.67 8.84
C TYR A 56 -0.34 6.19 8.51
N LYS A 57 -0.96 5.32 9.31
CA LYS A 57 -0.79 3.88 9.25
C LYS A 57 -2.12 3.22 9.53
N HIS A 58 -2.47 2.23 8.72
CA HIS A 58 -3.69 1.42 8.90
C HIS A 58 -3.36 -0.07 8.80
N TRP A 59 -2.28 -0.48 9.47
CA TRP A 59 -1.80 -1.86 9.52
C TRP A 59 -2.85 -2.83 10.03
N GLY A 60 -2.88 -4.02 9.44
CA GLY A 60 -3.62 -5.15 9.98
C GLY A 60 -3.04 -5.60 11.32
N ALA A 61 -3.82 -6.38 12.06
CA ALA A 61 -3.35 -6.95 13.31
C ALA A 61 -2.15 -7.89 13.03
N GLY A 62 -0.99 -7.55 13.58
CA GLY A 62 0.26 -8.30 13.39
C GLY A 62 1.17 -7.75 12.30
N GLU A 63 0.72 -6.75 11.54
CA GLU A 63 1.48 -6.17 10.42
C GLU A 63 2.19 -4.85 10.80
N PRO A 64 3.29 -4.49 10.12
CA PRO A 64 3.98 -5.31 9.13
C PRO A 64 4.77 -6.45 9.80
N SER A 65 4.70 -7.66 9.24
CA SER A 65 5.26 -8.87 9.85
C SER A 65 6.56 -9.34 9.21
N ASN A 66 6.89 -8.85 8.02
CA ASN A 66 8.01 -9.27 7.21
C ASN A 66 8.11 -10.80 7.07
N GLY A 67 7.02 -11.41 6.65
CA GLY A 67 6.87 -12.84 6.43
C GLY A 67 8.03 -13.43 5.63
N GLY A 68 8.81 -14.30 6.27
CA GLY A 68 9.97 -14.94 5.62
C GLY A 68 11.12 -13.98 5.26
N GLY A 69 11.11 -12.74 5.74
CA GLY A 69 12.18 -11.76 5.52
C GLY A 69 12.21 -11.14 4.12
N VAL A 70 11.08 -11.17 3.40
CA VAL A 70 11.01 -10.77 1.98
C VAL A 70 9.86 -9.82 1.65
N GLU A 71 9.10 -9.36 2.64
CA GLU A 71 7.92 -8.52 2.42
C GLU A 71 8.30 -7.06 2.55
N ASN A 72 8.41 -6.36 1.41
CA ASN A 72 8.96 -5.00 1.38
C ASN A 72 8.06 -4.00 0.63
N CYS A 73 6.85 -4.41 0.26
CA CYS A 73 5.90 -3.61 -0.50
C CYS A 73 4.56 -3.54 0.22
N LEU A 74 3.96 -2.34 0.23
CA LEU A 74 2.71 -2.08 0.93
C LEU A 74 1.49 -2.36 0.06
N GLU A 75 0.57 -3.17 0.57
CA GLU A 75 -0.75 -3.37 -0.01
C GLU A 75 -1.87 -2.90 0.93
N MET A 76 -3.04 -2.59 0.35
CA MET A 76 -4.28 -2.33 1.08
C MET A 76 -5.35 -3.37 0.71
N ASN A 77 -6.44 -3.36 1.48
CA ASN A 77 -7.56 -4.32 1.39
C ASN A 77 -7.17 -5.74 1.83
N TYR A 78 -6.14 -5.88 2.65
CA TYR A 78 -5.88 -7.11 3.38
C TYR A 78 -6.79 -7.15 4.62
N ASN A 79 -7.95 -7.82 4.50
CA ASN A 79 -9.01 -7.80 5.52
C ASN A 79 -9.34 -6.39 6.00
N ASP A 80 -9.60 -5.52 5.03
CA ASP A 80 -9.85 -4.09 5.19
C ASP A 80 -8.66 -3.21 5.64
N ASN A 81 -7.51 -3.81 5.95
CA ASN A 81 -6.33 -3.13 6.48
C ASN A 81 -5.15 -3.13 5.48
N TRP A 82 -4.00 -2.65 5.93
CA TRP A 82 -2.71 -2.70 5.23
C TRP A 82 -1.90 -3.92 5.63
N ASN A 83 -1.11 -4.40 4.69
CA ASN A 83 -0.20 -5.52 4.86
C ASN A 83 1.10 -5.23 4.11
N ASP A 84 2.22 -5.74 4.60
CA ASP A 84 3.43 -5.86 3.81
C ASP A 84 3.44 -7.19 3.07
N ALA A 85 3.90 -7.19 1.83
CA ALA A 85 3.91 -8.39 1.02
C ALA A 85 5.15 -8.46 0.10
N PRO A 86 5.50 -9.65 -0.41
CA PRO A 86 6.58 -9.78 -1.37
C PRO A 86 6.28 -8.96 -2.63
N CYS A 87 7.19 -8.06 -3.00
CA CYS A 87 7.00 -7.12 -4.11
C CYS A 87 6.79 -7.79 -5.49
N ASN A 88 7.05 -9.10 -5.61
CA ASN A 88 6.86 -9.87 -6.84
C ASN A 88 5.44 -10.44 -7.00
N LEU A 89 4.55 -10.27 -6.02
CA LEU A 89 3.14 -10.63 -6.18
C LEU A 89 2.45 -9.73 -7.22
N ILE A 90 1.46 -10.30 -7.91
CA ILE A 90 0.75 -9.64 -9.01
C ILE A 90 -0.58 -9.12 -8.49
N PHE A 91 -0.61 -7.84 -8.12
CA PHE A 91 -1.82 -7.12 -7.75
C PHE A 91 -2.04 -5.89 -8.64
N PRO A 92 -3.30 -5.43 -8.78
CA PRO A 92 -3.58 -4.09 -9.29
C PRO A 92 -2.81 -3.02 -8.50
N PHE A 93 -2.59 -1.87 -9.11
CA PHE A 93 -1.99 -0.71 -8.45
C PHE A 93 -2.81 0.54 -8.75
N LEU A 94 -2.73 1.52 -7.85
CA LEU A 94 -3.35 2.82 -8.04
C LEU A 94 -2.32 3.90 -8.40
N CYS A 95 -2.67 4.75 -9.35
CA CYS A 95 -1.92 5.96 -9.67
C CYS A 95 -2.67 7.17 -9.14
N SER A 96 -1.98 8.08 -8.44
CA SER A 96 -2.49 9.43 -8.20
C SER A 96 -1.94 10.41 -9.24
N LYS A 97 -2.72 11.46 -9.52
CA LYS A 97 -2.27 12.63 -10.28
C LYS A 97 -2.58 13.86 -9.42
N LYS A 98 -1.55 14.62 -9.07
CA LYS A 98 -1.74 15.98 -8.55
C LYS A 98 -2.31 16.83 -9.68
N LEU A 99 -3.44 17.49 -9.43
CA LEU A 99 -4.07 18.44 -10.35
C LEU A 99 -3.38 19.80 -10.29
#